data_AF-A0A7X8QU27-F1
#
_entry.id   AF-A0A7X8QU27-F1
#
_cell.length_a   1.000
_cell.length_b   1.000
_cell.length_c   1.000
_cell.angle_alpha   90.00
_cell.angle_beta   90.00
_cell.angle_gamma   90.00
#
_symmetry.space_group_name_H-M   'P 1'
#
loop_
_entity.id
_entity.type
_entity.pdbx_description
1 polymer ?
#
loop_
_entity_poly.entity_id
_entity_poly.type
_entity_poly.pdbx_seq_one_letter_code
_entity_poly.pdbx_strand_id
1 'polypeptide(L)'
;MLETIIAGGPLMIVLMIESILAIAVALDRAAAFRANARVDIRSLRSKVQNQLLEAKYEEALAICLATPGPVSAVMAAGLQSYLKHRVATANAETLRAIVQDAMTDYARLAINTVERRMNILSFIGTSAPLFGMTGTVTGMIKSFDALASAGAADGGAVVAAGISEALITTAAGLLIAMMAVIPHHYFASRSEDIEIQIAEAGSEILDYISLNESANHNANTPAIA
;
A
#
# COMPACT_ATOMS: atom_id res chain seq x y z
N MET A 1 34.13 10.23 4.08
CA MET A 1 32.77 9.66 4.06
C MET A 1 32.73 8.23 3.51
N LEU A 2 33.44 7.89 2.42
CA LEU A 2 33.57 6.48 2.00
C LEU A 2 34.36 5.62 3.01
N GLU A 3 35.43 6.18 3.60
CA GLU A 3 36.21 5.50 4.64
C GLU A 3 35.40 5.21 5.91
N THR A 4 34.50 6.10 6.33
CA THR A 4 33.57 5.88 7.46
C THR A 4 32.52 4.80 7.18
N ILE A 5 32.17 4.56 5.91
CA ILE A 5 31.24 3.50 5.49
C ILE A 5 31.96 2.15 5.46
N ILE A 6 33.23 2.12 5.09
CA ILE A 6 34.05 0.90 5.12
C ILE A 6 34.48 0.58 6.56
N ALA A 7 34.63 1.61 7.40
CA ALA A 7 34.98 1.47 8.81
C ALA A 7 33.89 0.77 9.62
N GLY A 8 32.59 0.98 9.37
CA GLY A 8 31.46 0.50 10.20
C GLY A 8 31.23 -1.02 10.32
N GLY A 9 32.20 -1.83 9.90
CA GLY A 9 32.18 -3.29 10.01
C GLY A 9 31.24 -4.00 9.03
N PRO A 10 31.13 -5.35 9.12
CA PRO A 10 30.37 -6.17 8.18
C PRO A 10 28.87 -5.81 8.12
N LEU A 11 28.31 -5.32 9.22
CA LEU A 11 26.90 -4.91 9.30
C LEU A 11 26.59 -3.68 8.45
N MET A 12 27.59 -2.85 8.14
CA MET A 12 27.42 -1.71 7.25
C MET A 12 27.09 -2.15 5.81
N ILE A 13 27.54 -3.33 5.38
CA ILE A 13 27.20 -3.90 4.06
C ILE A 13 25.70 -4.22 4.00
N VAL A 14 25.15 -4.81 5.07
CA VAL A 14 23.72 -5.12 5.17
C VAL A 14 22.90 -3.83 5.11
N LEU A 15 23.30 -2.81 5.88
CA LEU A 15 22.64 -1.50 5.88
C LEU A 15 22.70 -0.81 4.50
N MET A 16 23.81 -0.93 3.77
CA MET A 16 23.88 -0.38 2.41
C MET A 16 22.89 -1.07 1.46
N ILE A 17 22.73 -2.40 1.56
CA ILE A 17 21.74 -3.14 0.76
C ILE A 17 20.33 -2.67 1.11
N GLU A 18 20.01 -2.52 2.39
CA GLU A 18 18.71 -2.00 2.85
C GLU A 18 18.46 -0.57 2.34
N SER A 19 19.49 0.29 2.32
CA SER A 19 19.39 1.66 1.79
C SER A 19 19.02 1.70 0.31
N ILE A 20 19.71 0.90 -0.51
CA ILE A 20 19.44 0.80 -1.94
C ILE A 20 18.03 0.27 -2.19
N LEU A 21 17.63 -0.76 -1.44
CA LEU A 21 16.30 -1.36 -1.56
C LEU A 21 15.19 -0.39 -1.14
N ALA A 22 15.39 0.36 -0.05
CA ALA A 22 14.44 1.37 0.42
C ALA A 22 14.20 2.44 -0.64
N ILE A 23 15.27 2.98 -1.24
CA ILE A 23 15.17 3.99 -2.30
C ILE A 23 14.50 3.41 -3.55
N ALA A 24 14.91 2.22 -3.98
CA ALA A 24 14.36 1.57 -5.18
C ALA A 24 12.84 1.36 -5.05
N VAL A 25 12.39 0.84 -3.91
CA VAL A 25 10.96 0.62 -3.67
C VAL A 25 10.22 1.95 -3.48
N ALA A 26 10.80 2.93 -2.79
CA ALA A 26 10.19 4.25 -2.64
C ALA A 26 9.95 4.95 -3.99
N LEU A 27 10.90 4.85 -4.93
CA LEU A 27 10.76 5.41 -6.28
C LEU A 27 9.73 4.64 -7.12
N ASP A 28 9.75 3.31 -7.07
CA ASP A 28 8.76 2.46 -7.76
C ASP A 28 7.33 2.79 -7.29
N ARG A 29 7.13 2.95 -5.98
CA ARG A 29 5.83 3.33 -5.41
C ARG A 29 5.47 4.77 -5.73
N ALA A 30 6.40 5.71 -5.66
CA ALA A 30 6.15 7.10 -6.05
C ALA A 30 5.68 7.21 -7.51
N ALA A 31 6.26 6.42 -8.42
CA ALA A 31 5.83 6.36 -9.82
C ALA A 31 4.42 5.76 -9.96
N ALA A 32 4.13 4.65 -9.26
CA ALA A 32 2.82 4.00 -9.29
C ALA A 32 1.69 4.92 -8.77
N PHE A 33 1.90 5.57 -7.62
CA PHE A 33 0.93 6.51 -7.06
C PHE A 33 0.78 7.76 -7.93
N ARG A 34 1.85 8.28 -8.55
CA ARG A 34 1.74 9.39 -9.51
C ARG A 34 0.95 9.01 -10.76
N ALA A 35 1.04 7.77 -11.23
CA ALA A 35 0.24 7.29 -12.35
C ALA A 35 -1.25 7.23 -11.99
N ASN A 36 -1.58 6.68 -10.82
CA ASN A 36 -2.97 6.64 -10.32
C ASN A 36 -3.54 8.03 -10.01
N ALA A 37 -2.74 8.96 -9.49
CA ALA A 37 -3.18 10.33 -9.18
C ALA A 37 -3.59 11.15 -10.42
N ARG A 38 -3.25 10.70 -11.63
CA ARG A 38 -3.69 11.34 -12.89
C ARG A 38 -5.13 10.97 -13.27
N VAL A 39 -5.70 9.97 -12.61
CA VAL A 39 -7.06 9.50 -12.90
C VAL A 39 -8.03 10.33 -12.07
N ASP A 40 -8.91 11.06 -12.75
CA ASP A 40 -9.96 11.82 -12.07
C ASP A 40 -11.11 10.89 -11.68
N ILE A 41 -11.04 10.40 -10.44
CA ILE A 41 -11.99 9.46 -9.86
C ILE A 41 -13.38 10.09 -9.70
N ARG A 42 -13.46 11.41 -9.48
CA ARG A 42 -14.74 12.12 -9.42
C ARG A 42 -15.40 12.18 -10.79
N SER A 43 -14.63 12.51 -11.84
CA SER A 43 -15.12 12.51 -13.21
C SER A 43 -15.58 11.11 -13.64
N LEU A 44 -14.82 10.06 -13.28
CA LEU A 44 -15.19 8.67 -13.54
C LEU A 44 -16.54 8.33 -12.89
N ARG A 45 -16.66 8.58 -11.58
CA ARG A 45 -17.87 8.31 -10.79
C ARG A 45 -19.09 9.01 -11.40
N SER A 46 -18.98 10.31 -11.71
CA SER A 46 -20.06 11.07 -12.33
C SER A 46 -20.48 10.52 -13.71
N LYS A 47 -19.52 10.14 -14.56
CA LYS A 47 -19.81 9.53 -15.87
C LYS A 47 -20.53 8.19 -15.73
N VAL A 48 -20.07 7.34 -14.82
CA VAL A 48 -20.70 6.03 -14.57
C VAL A 48 -22.11 6.22 -14.02
N GLN A 49 -22.31 7.13 -13.07
CA GLN A 49 -23.64 7.44 -12.54
C GLN A 49 -24.61 7.92 -13.61
N ASN A 50 -24.20 8.86 -14.47
CA ASN A 50 -25.06 9.35 -15.55
C ASN A 50 -25.47 8.21 -16.50
N GLN A 51 -24.54 7.31 -16.83
CA GLN A 51 -24.83 6.16 -17.70
C GLN A 51 -25.73 5.10 -17.02
N LEU A 52 -25.59 4.92 -15.70
CA LEU A 52 -26.50 4.09 -14.92
C LEU A 52 -27.92 4.68 -14.90
N LEU A 53 -28.08 5.99 -14.72
CA LEU A 53 -29.38 6.65 -14.77
C LEU A 53 -30.07 6.51 -16.14
N GLU A 54 -29.30 6.49 -17.23
CA GLU A 54 -29.81 6.24 -18.59
C GLU A 54 -30.03 4.74 -18.90
N ALA A 55 -29.86 3.85 -17.91
CA ALA A 55 -29.94 2.39 -18.06
C ALA A 55 -28.94 1.79 -19.10
N LYS A 56 -27.85 2.50 -19.38
CA LYS A 56 -26.78 2.10 -20.31
C LYS A 56 -25.64 1.39 -19.59
N TYR A 57 -25.95 0.21 -19.04
CA TYR A 57 -25.04 -0.57 -18.21
C TYR A 57 -23.75 -1.02 -18.94
N GLU A 58 -23.85 -1.35 -20.24
CA GLU A 58 -22.70 -1.78 -21.04
C GLU A 58 -21.74 -0.61 -21.31
N GLU A 59 -22.26 0.60 -21.56
CA GLU A 59 -21.45 1.80 -21.70
C GLU A 59 -20.77 2.16 -20.38
N ALA A 60 -21.48 2.05 -19.26
CA ALA A 60 -20.92 2.25 -17.93
C ALA A 60 -19.76 1.27 -17.64
N LEU A 61 -19.92 -0.01 -18.00
CA LEU A 61 -18.88 -1.02 -17.87
C LEU A 61 -17.67 -0.70 -18.77
N ALA A 62 -17.91 -0.27 -20.02
CA ALA A 62 -16.85 0.10 -20.95
C ALA A 62 -16.01 1.28 -20.44
N ILE A 63 -16.63 2.28 -19.83
CA ILE A 63 -15.94 3.42 -19.21
C ILE A 63 -15.04 2.96 -18.06
N CYS A 64 -15.54 2.05 -17.21
CA CYS A 64 -14.75 1.48 -16.11
C CYS A 64 -13.56 0.67 -16.63
N LEU A 65 -13.75 -0.16 -17.68
CA LEU A 65 -12.68 -0.97 -18.27
C LEU A 65 -11.63 -0.13 -19.02
N ALA A 66 -12.03 1.00 -19.62
CA ALA A 66 -11.12 1.92 -20.29
C ALA A 66 -10.28 2.76 -19.32
N THR A 67 -10.74 2.91 -18.07
CA THR A 67 -10.07 3.74 -17.08
C THR A 67 -9.12 2.89 -16.23
N PRO A 68 -7.81 3.17 -16.24
CA PRO A 68 -6.89 2.47 -15.35
C PRO A 68 -7.10 2.91 -13.90
N GLY A 69 -7.07 1.97 -12.96
CA GLY A 69 -7.11 2.30 -11.54
C GLY A 69 -7.79 1.23 -10.69
N PRO A 70 -7.57 1.27 -9.37
CA PRO A 70 -8.19 0.33 -8.44
C PRO A 70 -9.71 0.58 -8.31
N VAL A 71 -10.14 1.85 -8.28
CA VAL A 71 -11.57 2.21 -8.18
C VAL A 71 -12.35 1.73 -9.41
N SER A 72 -11.83 1.98 -10.62
CA SER A 72 -12.48 1.56 -11.86
C SER A 72 -12.55 0.04 -12.01
N ALA A 73 -11.52 -0.69 -11.56
CA ALA A 73 -11.52 -2.15 -11.55
C ALA A 73 -12.62 -2.73 -10.66
N VAL A 74 -12.82 -2.19 -9.45
CA VAL A 74 -13.88 -2.64 -8.54
C VAL A 74 -15.27 -2.28 -9.07
N MET A 75 -15.43 -1.07 -9.61
CA MET A 75 -16.68 -0.68 -10.27
C MET A 75 -17.00 -1.60 -11.46
N ALA A 76 -16.02 -1.90 -12.31
CA ALA A 76 -16.19 -2.83 -13.44
C ALA A 76 -16.64 -4.22 -12.97
N ALA A 77 -16.02 -4.76 -11.91
CA ALA A 77 -16.40 -6.05 -11.34
C ALA A 77 -17.85 -6.05 -10.81
N GLY A 78 -18.25 -4.97 -10.12
CA GLY A 78 -19.62 -4.80 -9.65
C GLY A 78 -20.64 -4.75 -10.78
N LEU A 79 -20.40 -3.91 -11.80
CA LEU A 79 -21.25 -3.82 -12.99
C LEU A 79 -21.33 -5.13 -13.77
N GLN A 80 -20.20 -5.84 -13.92
CA GLN A 80 -20.16 -7.14 -14.61
C GLN A 80 -20.96 -8.20 -13.84
N SER A 81 -20.84 -8.25 -12.51
CA SER A 81 -21.62 -9.14 -11.65
C SER A 81 -23.12 -8.82 -11.77
N TYR A 82 -23.49 -7.54 -11.72
CA TYR A 82 -24.87 -7.09 -11.90
C TYR A 82 -25.45 -7.53 -13.26
N LEU A 83 -24.74 -7.28 -14.35
CA LEU A 83 -25.16 -7.68 -15.70
C LEU A 83 -25.38 -9.19 -15.85
N LYS A 84 -24.53 -9.99 -15.21
CA LYS A 84 -24.59 -11.46 -15.25
C LYS A 84 -25.76 -12.02 -14.44
N HIS A 85 -26.07 -11.41 -13.29
CA HIS A 85 -27.03 -11.96 -12.33
C HIS A 85 -28.41 -11.30 -12.35
N ARG A 86 -28.57 -10.08 -12.92
CA ARG A 86 -29.86 -9.36 -12.93
C ARG A 86 -31.02 -10.13 -13.56
N VAL A 87 -30.76 -10.98 -14.56
CA VAL A 87 -31.82 -11.72 -15.27
C VAL A 87 -32.14 -13.04 -14.57
N ALA A 88 -31.16 -13.63 -13.88
CA ALA A 88 -31.29 -14.94 -13.24
C ALA A 88 -31.82 -14.85 -11.80
N THR A 89 -31.67 -13.69 -11.16
CA THR A 89 -31.96 -13.51 -9.73
C THR A 89 -33.23 -12.68 -9.55
N ALA A 90 -34.30 -13.31 -9.06
CA ALA A 90 -35.61 -12.66 -8.86
C ALA A 90 -35.72 -11.81 -7.58
N ASN A 91 -34.78 -11.97 -6.62
CA ASN A 91 -34.79 -11.22 -5.37
C ASN A 91 -33.69 -10.14 -5.38
N ALA A 92 -34.11 -8.88 -5.31
CA ALA A 92 -33.26 -7.69 -5.25
C ALA A 92 -32.18 -7.76 -4.15
N GLU A 93 -32.54 -8.30 -2.98
CA GLU A 93 -31.63 -8.40 -1.84
C GLU A 93 -30.50 -9.40 -2.11
N THR A 94 -30.85 -10.53 -2.74
CA THR A 94 -29.85 -11.54 -3.14
C THR A 94 -28.95 -11.05 -4.26
N LEU A 95 -29.48 -10.27 -5.20
CA LEU A 95 -28.68 -9.66 -6.26
C LEU A 95 -27.70 -8.63 -5.68
N ARG A 96 -28.16 -7.77 -4.76
CA ARG A 96 -27.31 -6.81 -4.07
C ARG A 96 -26.17 -7.50 -3.32
N ALA A 97 -26.47 -8.58 -2.59
CA ALA A 97 -25.46 -9.36 -1.87
C ALA A 97 -24.40 -9.94 -2.82
N ILE A 98 -24.81 -10.57 -3.93
CA ILE A 98 -23.90 -11.14 -4.93
C ILE A 98 -22.97 -10.06 -5.53
N VAL A 99 -23.52 -8.88 -5.84
CA VAL A 99 -22.74 -7.76 -6.38
C VAL A 99 -21.79 -7.23 -5.33
N GLN A 100 -22.25 -7.03 -4.10
CA GLN A 100 -21.43 -6.55 -2.98
C GLN A 100 -20.26 -7.50 -2.67
N ASP A 101 -20.51 -8.81 -2.66
CA ASP A 101 -19.48 -9.82 -2.44
C ASP A 101 -18.42 -9.77 -3.54
N ALA A 102 -18.85 -9.73 -4.81
CA ALA A 102 -17.94 -9.58 -5.95
C ALA A 102 -17.10 -8.30 -5.84
N MET A 103 -17.70 -7.16 -5.49
CA MET A 103 -16.97 -5.90 -5.33
C MET A 103 -15.98 -5.97 -4.17
N THR A 104 -16.36 -6.61 -3.05
CA THR A 104 -15.49 -6.74 -1.87
C THR A 104 -14.27 -7.61 -2.16
N ASP A 105 -14.46 -8.72 -2.88
CA ASP A 105 -13.35 -9.59 -3.27
C ASP A 105 -12.36 -8.89 -4.21
N TYR A 106 -12.88 -8.17 -5.22
CA TYR A 106 -12.03 -7.39 -6.13
C TYR A 106 -11.38 -6.20 -5.43
N ALA A 107 -12.05 -5.55 -4.47
CA ALA A 107 -11.48 -4.47 -3.67
C ALA A 107 -10.25 -4.94 -2.90
N ARG A 108 -10.32 -6.11 -2.25
CA ARG A 108 -9.16 -6.72 -1.57
C ARG A 108 -8.00 -6.96 -2.51
N LEU A 109 -8.25 -7.49 -3.71
CA LEU A 109 -7.22 -7.72 -4.71
C LEU A 109 -6.60 -6.40 -5.22
N ALA A 110 -7.43 -5.39 -5.43
CA ALA A 110 -6.99 -4.07 -5.89
C ALA A 110 -6.10 -3.38 -4.85
N ILE A 111 -6.53 -3.33 -3.59
CA ILE A 111 -5.75 -2.76 -2.48
C ILE A 111 -4.44 -3.52 -2.27
N ASN A 112 -4.46 -4.85 -2.30
CA ASN A 112 -3.22 -5.64 -2.20
C ASN A 112 -2.21 -5.29 -3.31
N THR A 113 -2.70 -4.99 -4.52
CA THR A 113 -1.86 -4.55 -5.64
C THR A 113 -1.28 -3.15 -5.43
N VAL A 114 -2.05 -2.23 -4.82
CA VAL A 114 -1.61 -0.88 -4.45
C VAL A 114 -0.51 -0.96 -3.38
N GLU A 115 -0.74 -1.77 -2.34
CA GLU A 115 0.16 -1.96 -1.20
C GLU A 115 1.38 -2.85 -1.50
N ARG A 116 1.43 -3.42 -2.71
CA ARG A 116 2.51 -4.30 -3.12
C ARG A 116 3.87 -3.63 -2.89
N ARG A 117 4.76 -4.34 -2.20
CA ARG A 117 6.13 -3.92 -1.83
C ARG A 117 6.21 -2.88 -0.71
N MET A 118 5.10 -2.34 -0.20
CA MET A 118 5.15 -1.46 0.99
C MET A 118 5.64 -2.20 2.23
N ASN A 119 5.33 -3.49 2.34
CA ASN A 119 5.88 -4.37 3.39
C ASN A 119 7.42 -4.37 3.44
N ILE A 120 8.10 -4.15 2.32
CA ILE A 120 9.56 -4.06 2.28
C ILE A 120 10.05 -2.78 2.98
N LEU A 121 9.37 -1.65 2.76
CA LEU A 121 9.70 -0.41 3.48
C LEU A 121 9.41 -0.54 4.98
N SER A 122 8.28 -1.17 5.34
CA SER A 122 7.94 -1.44 6.73
C SER A 122 9.00 -2.32 7.41
N PHE A 123 9.42 -3.39 6.71
CA PHE A 123 10.49 -4.26 7.16
C PHE A 123 11.80 -3.49 7.35
N ILE A 124 12.29 -2.77 6.34
CA ILE A 124 13.53 -1.98 6.45
C ILE A 124 13.44 -0.93 7.56
N GLY A 125 12.28 -0.29 7.71
CA GLY A 125 12.02 0.68 8.76
C GLY A 125 12.17 0.12 10.18
N THR A 126 11.92 -1.17 10.36
CA THR A 126 12.04 -1.87 11.65
C THR A 126 13.35 -2.64 11.80
N SER A 127 13.91 -3.19 10.71
CA SER A 127 15.15 -3.98 10.72
C SER A 127 16.41 -3.12 10.76
N ALA A 128 16.47 -2.01 10.01
CA ALA A 128 17.67 -1.17 9.92
C ALA A 128 18.15 -0.62 11.29
N PRO A 129 17.29 -0.16 12.21
CA PRO A 129 17.71 0.23 13.55
C PRO A 129 18.25 -0.95 14.37
N LEU A 130 17.66 -2.14 14.22
CA LEU A 130 18.10 -3.36 14.92
C LEU A 130 19.49 -3.79 14.44
N PHE A 131 19.76 -3.71 13.13
CA PHE A 131 21.10 -3.94 12.59
C PHE A 131 22.10 -2.89 13.08
N GLY A 132 21.69 -1.61 13.13
CA GLY A 132 22.49 -0.53 13.71
C GLY A 132 22.88 -0.78 15.18
N MET A 133 21.91 -1.17 16.02
CA MET A 133 22.14 -1.54 17.42
C MET A 133 23.01 -2.79 17.56
N THR A 134 22.85 -3.77 16.67
CA THR A 134 23.73 -4.94 16.66
C THR A 134 25.18 -4.53 16.31
N GLY A 135 25.34 -3.53 15.44
CA GLY A 135 26.63 -2.89 15.14
C GLY A 135 27.30 -2.29 16.37
N THR A 136 26.55 -1.62 17.24
CA THR A 136 27.15 -1.06 18.47
C THR A 136 27.56 -2.14 19.46
N VAL A 137 26.71 -3.15 19.66
CA VAL A 137 27.04 -4.28 20.55
C VAL A 137 28.31 -5.00 20.08
N THR A 138 28.39 -5.33 18.79
CA THR A 138 29.56 -6.04 18.24
C THR A 138 30.82 -5.17 18.23
N GLY A 139 30.72 -3.87 17.96
CA GLY A 139 31.85 -2.93 18.05
C GLY A 139 32.35 -2.75 19.48
N MET A 140 31.45 -2.66 20.47
CA MET A 140 31.83 -2.60 21.88
C MET A 140 32.52 -3.88 22.35
N ILE A 141 32.04 -5.07 21.96
CA ILE A 141 32.68 -6.35 22.30
C ILE A 141 34.13 -6.37 21.79
N LYS A 142 34.34 -6.04 20.50
CA LYS A 142 35.70 -5.97 19.92
C LYS A 142 36.60 -4.95 20.62
N SER A 143 36.03 -3.81 21.01
CA SER A 143 36.77 -2.75 21.71
C SER A 143 37.28 -3.22 23.07
N PHE A 144 36.45 -3.92 23.85
CA PHE A 144 36.84 -4.44 25.15
C PHE A 144 37.81 -5.63 25.05
N ASP A 145 37.66 -6.50 24.06
CA ASP A 145 38.62 -7.59 23.80
C ASP A 145 40.01 -7.05 23.42
N ALA A 146 40.05 -5.99 22.61
CA ALA A 146 41.29 -5.32 22.24
C ALA A 146 41.95 -4.61 23.44
N LEU A 147 41.16 -4.00 24.32
CA LEU A 147 41.65 -3.43 25.58
C LEU A 147 42.29 -4.49 26.49
N ALA A 148 41.63 -5.65 26.62
CA ALA A 148 42.11 -6.75 27.45
C ALA A 148 43.44 -7.34 26.96
N SER A 149 43.71 -7.26 25.65
CA SER A 149 44.94 -7.80 25.04
C SER A 149 46.09 -6.79 24.93
N ALA A 150 45.81 -5.49 24.71
CA ALA A 150 46.83 -4.45 24.53
C ALA A 150 47.41 -3.90 25.85
N GLY A 151 46.70 -4.04 26.97
CA GLY A 151 47.10 -3.47 28.26
C GLY A 151 46.91 -1.94 28.35
N ALA A 152 47.10 -1.37 29.55
CA ALA A 152 46.65 -0.02 29.90
C ALA A 152 47.33 1.14 29.15
N ALA A 153 48.49 0.92 28.51
CA ALA A 153 49.29 1.99 27.91
C ALA A 153 48.75 2.52 26.56
N ASP A 154 48.06 1.69 25.77
CA ASP A 154 47.49 2.06 24.46
C ASP A 154 45.99 1.74 24.32
N GLY A 155 45.41 1.09 25.34
CA GLY A 155 44.04 0.59 25.30
C GLY A 155 42.95 1.67 25.20
N GLY A 156 43.20 2.89 25.67
CA GLY A 156 42.22 3.98 25.61
C GLY A 156 41.92 4.44 24.17
N ALA A 157 42.94 4.56 23.33
CA ALA A 157 42.79 4.96 21.93
C ALA A 157 42.08 3.89 21.10
N VAL A 158 42.42 2.61 21.35
CA VAL A 158 41.82 1.46 20.66
C VAL A 158 40.33 1.32 20.97
N VAL A 159 39.94 1.50 22.24
CA VAL A 159 38.53 1.47 22.65
C VAL A 159 37.74 2.63 22.06
N ALA A 160 38.32 3.85 22.10
CA ALA A 160 37.66 5.03 21.54
C ALA A 160 37.39 4.87 20.03
N ALA A 161 38.32 4.27 19.28
CA ALA A 161 38.15 3.98 17.86
C ALA A 161 36.99 3.00 17.60
N GLY A 162 36.93 1.87 18.32
CA GLY A 162 35.88 0.87 18.12
C GLY A 162 34.49 1.32 18.58
N ILE A 163 34.40 2.17 19.62
CA ILE A 163 33.15 2.84 20.00
C ILE A 163 32.70 3.83 18.92
N SER A 164 33.63 4.62 18.36
CA SER A 164 33.32 5.55 17.28
C SER A 164 32.78 4.83 16.04
N GLU A 165 33.40 3.71 15.66
CA GLU A 165 32.93 2.84 14.57
C GLU A 165 31.49 2.37 14.80
N ALA A 166 31.24 1.80 15.99
CA ALA A 166 29.93 1.33 16.42
C ALA A 166 28.85 2.42 16.30
N LEU A 167 29.13 3.63 16.78
CA LEU A 167 28.17 4.74 16.75
C LEU A 167 27.83 5.18 15.33
N ILE A 168 28.80 5.13 14.40
CA ILE A 168 28.56 5.45 12.98
C ILE A 168 27.56 4.45 12.38
N THR A 169 27.71 3.15 12.66
CA THR A 169 26.81 2.11 12.16
C THR A 169 25.39 2.27 12.70
N THR A 170 25.22 2.67 13.97
CA THR A 170 23.89 3.00 14.52
C THR A 170 23.29 4.24 13.87
N ALA A 171 24.05 5.31 13.71
CA ALA A 171 23.56 6.52 13.06
C ALA A 171 23.10 6.24 11.62
N ALA A 172 23.85 5.41 10.89
CA ALA A 172 23.48 4.97 9.55
C ALA A 172 22.17 4.16 9.54
N GLY A 173 22.02 3.18 10.44
CA GLY A 173 20.80 2.37 10.56
C GLY A 173 19.56 3.22 10.85
N LEU A 174 19.67 4.21 11.73
CA LEU A 174 18.58 5.15 12.03
C LEU A 174 18.23 6.04 10.82
N LEU A 175 19.22 6.54 10.09
CA LEU A 175 18.99 7.34 8.89
C LEU A 175 18.27 6.53 7.81
N ILE A 176 18.71 5.29 7.56
CA ILE A 176 18.11 4.40 6.57
C ILE A 176 16.67 4.04 6.97
N ALA A 177 16.43 3.77 8.25
CA ALA A 177 15.09 3.52 8.77
C ALA A 177 14.17 4.72 8.50
N MET A 178 14.64 5.94 8.78
CA MET A 178 13.89 7.16 8.51
C MET A 178 13.55 7.32 7.02
N MET A 179 14.51 7.00 6.13
CA MET A 179 14.29 7.01 4.68
C MET A 179 13.27 5.97 4.20
N ALA A 180 13.04 4.89 4.95
CA ALA A 180 12.03 3.87 4.63
C ALA A 180 10.66 4.18 5.26
N VAL A 181 10.63 4.59 6.52
CA VAL A 181 9.41 4.81 7.31
C VAL A 181 8.62 6.03 6.82
N ILE A 182 9.30 7.13 6.47
CA ILE A 182 8.60 8.35 6.01
C ILE A 182 7.81 8.08 4.72
N PRO A 183 8.40 7.52 3.65
CA PRO A 183 7.64 7.16 2.45
C PRO A 183 6.57 6.10 2.73
N HIS A 184 6.86 5.12 3.60
CA HIS A 184 5.87 4.10 3.97
C HIS A 184 4.57 4.72 4.51
N HIS A 185 4.68 5.61 5.50
CA HIS A 185 3.50 6.28 6.05
C HIS A 185 2.78 7.16 5.03
N TYR A 186 3.52 7.86 4.16
CA TYR A 186 2.92 8.64 3.08
C TYR A 186 2.11 7.78 2.11
N PHE A 187 2.66 6.65 1.68
CA PHE A 187 1.96 5.72 0.78
C PHE A 187 0.80 4.98 1.48
N ALA A 188 0.93 4.68 2.77
CA ALA A 188 -0.13 4.07 3.56
C ALA A 188 -1.37 4.96 3.65
N SER A 189 -1.20 6.23 4.00
CA SER A 189 -2.29 7.20 3.99
C SER A 189 -2.95 7.33 2.62
N ARG A 190 -2.18 7.23 1.53
CA ARG A 190 -2.73 7.25 0.17
C ARG A 190 -3.46 5.96 -0.22
N SER A 191 -3.07 4.82 0.34
CA SER A 191 -3.79 3.55 0.17
C SER A 191 -5.15 3.63 0.84
N GLU A 192 -5.20 4.16 2.07
CA GLU A 192 -6.45 4.39 2.82
C GLU A 192 -7.40 5.34 2.06
N ASP A 193 -6.90 6.43 1.49
CA ASP A 193 -7.69 7.35 0.65
C ASP A 193 -8.33 6.61 -0.55
N ILE A 194 -7.62 5.66 -1.17
CA ILE A 194 -8.13 4.85 -2.29
C ILE A 194 -9.18 3.87 -1.79
N GLU A 195 -8.98 3.23 -0.64
CA GLU A 195 -9.94 2.30 -0.05
C GLU A 195 -11.28 2.99 0.22
N ILE A 196 -11.25 4.21 0.78
CA ILE A 196 -12.45 5.03 0.99
C ILE A 196 -13.16 5.30 -0.34
N GLN A 197 -12.41 5.66 -1.39
CA GLN A 197 -12.99 5.93 -2.70
C GLN A 197 -13.61 4.69 -3.36
N ILE A 198 -13.01 3.51 -3.15
CA ILE A 198 -13.60 2.23 -3.58
C ILE A 198 -14.91 1.98 -2.85
N ALA A 199 -14.93 2.17 -1.53
CA ALA A 199 -16.12 1.97 -0.70
C ALA A 199 -17.25 2.93 -1.10
N GLU A 200 -16.95 4.21 -1.31
CA GLU A 200 -17.92 5.20 -1.78
C GLU A 200 -18.50 4.82 -3.15
N ALA A 201 -17.64 4.54 -4.13
CA ALA A 201 -18.08 4.17 -5.48
C ALA A 201 -18.88 2.86 -5.49
N GLY A 202 -18.53 1.93 -4.59
CA GLY A 202 -19.27 0.68 -4.39
C GLY A 202 -20.66 0.90 -3.81
N SER A 203 -20.76 1.72 -2.76
CA SER A 203 -22.06 2.05 -2.15
C SER A 203 -23.01 2.63 -3.17
N GLU A 204 -22.55 3.54 -4.03
CA GLU A 204 -23.40 4.17 -5.03
C GLU A 204 -23.97 3.20 -6.07
N ILE A 205 -23.16 2.24 -6.52
CA ILE A 205 -23.63 1.20 -7.43
C ILE A 205 -24.68 0.34 -6.72
N LEU A 206 -24.43 -0.05 -5.47
CA LEU A 206 -25.35 -0.87 -4.69
C LEU A 206 -26.67 -0.14 -4.36
N ASP A 207 -26.61 1.18 -4.13
CA ASP A 207 -27.78 2.02 -3.86
C ASP A 207 -28.60 2.26 -5.14
N TYR A 208 -27.95 2.39 -6.29
CA TYR A 208 -28.65 2.38 -7.57
C TYR A 208 -29.39 1.05 -7.79
N ILE A 209 -28.74 -0.08 -7.50
CA ILE A 209 -29.36 -1.42 -7.66
C ILE A 209 -30.57 -1.57 -6.75
N SER A 210 -30.49 -1.15 -5.49
CA SER A 210 -31.62 -1.26 -4.55
C SER A 210 -32.79 -0.38 -4.95
N LEU A 211 -32.55 0.85 -5.41
CA LEU A 211 -33.59 1.77 -5.88
C LEU A 211 -34.27 1.27 -7.16
N ASN A 212 -33.50 0.80 -8.14
CA ASN A 212 -34.05 0.34 -9.41
C ASN A 212 -34.88 -0.93 -9.26
N GLU A 213 -34.42 -1.89 -8.44
CA GLU A 213 -35.20 -3.09 -8.14
C GLU A 213 -36.45 -2.80 -7.30
N SER A 214 -36.38 -1.85 -6.34
CA SER A 214 -37.57 -1.41 -5.59
C SER A 214 -38.63 -0.80 -6.51
N ALA A 215 -38.20 -0.01 -7.50
CA ALA A 215 -39.09 0.55 -8.51
C ALA A 215 -39.71 -0.55 -9.40
N ASN A 216 -38.91 -1.54 -9.81
CA ASN A 216 -39.37 -2.68 -10.61
C ASN A 216 -40.34 -3.59 -9.83
N HIS A 217 -40.10 -3.81 -8.54
CA HIS A 217 -41.00 -4.57 -7.66
C HIS A 217 -42.34 -3.85 -7.47
N ASN A 218 -42.32 -2.53 -7.27
CA ASN A 218 -43.52 -1.72 -7.16
C ASN A 218 -44.32 -1.66 -8.47
N ALA A 219 -43.66 -1.68 -9.64
CA ALA A 219 -44.32 -1.71 -10.94
C ALA A 219 -44.98 -3.07 -11.26
N ASN A 220 -44.45 -4.17 -10.70
CA ASN A 220 -44.97 -5.53 -10.91
C ASN A 220 -45.96 -6.00 -9.84
N THR A 221 -46.29 -5.18 -8.83
CA THR A 221 -47.36 -5.49 -7.90
C THR A 221 -48.70 -5.10 -8.54
N PRO A 222 -49.58 -6.06 -8.93
CA PRO A 222 -50.87 -5.69 -9.48
C PRO A 222 -51.64 -4.90 -8.44
N ALA A 223 -52.17 -3.74 -8.82
CA ALA A 223 -53.12 -3.00 -8.02
C ALA A 223 -54.27 -3.95 -7.67
N ILE A 224 -54.34 -4.35 -6.40
CA ILE A 224 -55.41 -5.19 -5.87
C ILE A 224 -56.65 -4.29 -5.89
N ALA A 225 -57.43 -4.41 -6.96
CA ALA A 225 -58.76 -3.83 -7.12
C ALA A 225 -59.83 -4.82 -6.62
#